data_AF-A0A642C6B9-F1
#
_entry.id   AF-A0A642C6B9-F1
#
_cell.length_a   1.000
_cell.length_b   1.000
_cell.length_c   1.000
_cell.angle_alpha   90.00
_cell.angle_beta   90.00
_cell.angle_gamma   90.00
#
_symmetry.space_group_name_H-M   'P 1'
#
loop_
_entity.id
_entity.type
_entity.pdbx_description
1 polymer ?
#
loop_
_entity_poly.entity_id
_entity_poly.type
_entity_poly.pdbx_seq_one_letter_code
_entity_poly.pdbx_strand_id
1 'polypeptide(L)'
;MKTLSRTVLTLFVLSFSCLAAIAGEVSFKITKQYLNFPISHKENRGRMTFEVNGKPDLSVVIRLAPDEAEYWVFKDVSAFKGKTIKITYDGNEKGLSKIYQSDEIEGQAELYKEKNRPQFHFTTRRGWINDPNGLIYYEGEYHLFYQHNPFERDWENMHWGHAVSKDLIHWTELPDALYPDHLGTMFSGSAVIDYDNTAGFNKGKTPAMVAAFTAASSDRQVQGIAYSLDKGRTFTKYDKNPVINSKEKWNSQDTRDPKVFWYAPSKHWVLVLNERDGHSIYTSSNLKDWKYESHVTGFWECPELFELPVDGDKNHTKWVMYGATGTYML
;
A
#
# COMPACT_ATOMS: atom_id res chain seq x y z
N MET A 1 10.97 -29.51 -72.80
CA MET A 1 11.26 -28.20 -72.19
C MET A 1 10.17 -27.89 -71.16
N LYS A 2 10.60 -27.74 -69.89
CA LYS A 2 9.90 -27.25 -68.69
C LYS A 2 8.70 -28.08 -68.16
N THR A 3 9.03 -29.08 -67.35
CA THR A 3 8.19 -29.69 -66.31
C THR A 3 8.03 -28.73 -65.13
N LEU A 4 6.80 -28.37 -64.76
CA LEU A 4 6.48 -27.63 -63.53
C LEU A 4 6.44 -28.61 -62.35
N SER A 5 7.42 -28.52 -61.46
CA SER A 5 7.40 -29.16 -60.15
C SER A 5 6.52 -28.36 -59.20
N ARG A 6 5.44 -28.97 -58.68
CA ARG A 6 4.62 -28.41 -57.60
C ARG A 6 5.26 -28.79 -56.27
N THR A 7 5.94 -27.84 -55.63
CA THR A 7 6.40 -27.98 -54.24
C THR A 7 5.20 -27.82 -53.31
N VAL A 8 4.78 -28.90 -52.66
CA VAL A 8 3.83 -28.87 -51.56
C VAL A 8 4.61 -28.48 -50.30
N LEU A 9 4.38 -27.28 -49.79
CA LEU A 9 4.95 -26.81 -48.52
C LEU A 9 4.04 -27.30 -47.39
N THR A 10 4.44 -28.36 -46.70
CA THR A 10 3.77 -28.84 -45.49
C THR A 10 4.09 -27.89 -44.35
N LEU A 11 3.13 -27.03 -43.98
CA LEU A 11 3.24 -26.16 -42.81
C LEU A 11 3.21 -27.02 -41.53
N PHE A 12 4.31 -27.09 -40.80
CA PHE A 12 4.30 -27.66 -39.45
C PHE A 12 3.66 -26.65 -38.50
N VAL A 13 2.54 -27.06 -37.91
CA VAL A 13 1.79 -26.33 -36.88
C VAL A 13 2.59 -26.38 -35.58
N LEU A 14 3.15 -25.25 -35.14
CA LEU A 14 3.53 -25.04 -33.74
C LEU A 14 2.28 -24.57 -32.99
N SER A 15 1.50 -25.53 -32.51
CA SER A 15 0.48 -25.25 -31.50
C SER A 15 1.23 -24.92 -30.21
N PHE A 16 1.25 -23.64 -29.84
CA PHE A 16 1.53 -23.25 -28.47
C PHE A 16 0.34 -23.73 -27.64
N SER A 17 0.44 -24.96 -27.12
CA SER A 17 -0.33 -25.35 -25.96
C SER A 17 0.10 -24.43 -24.84
N CYS A 18 -0.72 -23.41 -24.54
CA CYS A 18 -0.72 -22.82 -23.21
C CYS A 18 -1.01 -23.97 -22.25
N LEU A 19 0.04 -24.57 -21.69
CA LEU A 19 -0.04 -25.27 -20.43
C LEU A 19 -0.52 -24.21 -19.44
N ALA A 20 -1.84 -24.12 -19.26
CA ALA A 20 -2.39 -23.46 -18.10
C ALA A 20 -1.80 -24.22 -16.91
N ALA A 21 -0.85 -23.59 -16.20
CA ALA A 21 -0.40 -24.09 -14.92
C ALA A 21 -1.66 -24.30 -14.07
N ILE A 22 -1.91 -25.53 -13.65
CA ILE A 22 -3.03 -25.84 -12.77
C ILE A 22 -2.63 -25.24 -11.42
N ALA A 23 -3.32 -24.18 -11.00
CA ALA A 23 -3.09 -23.61 -9.69
C ALA A 23 -3.45 -24.64 -8.62
N GLY A 24 -2.55 -24.86 -7.67
CA GLY A 24 -2.84 -25.68 -6.49
C GLY A 24 -3.87 -24.98 -5.59
N GLU A 25 -4.60 -25.74 -4.78
CA GLU A 25 -5.56 -25.18 -3.82
C GLU A 25 -5.51 -25.86 -2.45
N VAL A 26 -5.85 -25.09 -1.41
CA VAL A 26 -6.04 -25.57 -0.04
C VAL A 26 -7.18 -24.80 0.62
N SER A 27 -7.90 -25.42 1.55
CA SER A 27 -8.98 -24.78 2.30
C SER A 27 -8.78 -24.94 3.80
N PHE A 28 -8.96 -23.85 4.54
CA PHE A 28 -8.84 -23.80 5.98
C PHE A 28 -10.17 -23.35 6.60
N LYS A 29 -10.76 -24.19 7.47
CA LYS A 29 -11.75 -23.70 8.43
C LYS A 29 -11.01 -22.95 9.53
N ILE A 30 -11.25 -21.66 9.67
CA ILE A 30 -10.47 -20.81 10.55
C ILE A 30 -10.87 -21.03 12.01
N THR A 31 -9.89 -21.45 12.81
CA THR A 31 -10.05 -21.68 14.26
C THR A 31 -9.02 -20.92 15.08
N LYS A 32 -7.93 -20.48 14.44
CA LYS A 32 -6.81 -19.78 15.06
C LYS A 32 -6.72 -18.33 14.59
N GLN A 33 -5.82 -17.56 15.20
CA GLN A 33 -5.62 -16.15 14.86
C GLN A 33 -4.84 -15.95 13.55
N TYR A 34 -3.81 -16.75 13.30
CA TYR A 34 -2.88 -16.54 12.19
C TYR A 34 -2.86 -17.72 11.22
N LEU A 35 -2.63 -17.40 9.95
CA LEU A 35 -2.00 -18.31 8.98
C LEU A 35 -0.52 -17.94 8.88
N ASN A 36 0.36 -18.93 9.03
CA ASN A 36 1.80 -18.79 8.84
C ASN A 36 2.20 -19.37 7.48
N PHE A 37 3.00 -18.62 6.72
CA PHE A 37 3.44 -18.96 5.37
C PHE A 37 4.96 -19.11 5.34
N PRO A 38 5.49 -20.25 4.87
CA PRO A 38 6.93 -20.45 4.73
C PRO A 38 7.43 -19.81 3.45
N ILE A 39 8.51 -19.03 3.55
CA ILE A 39 9.08 -18.31 2.41
C ILE A 39 10.49 -18.81 2.09
N SER A 40 10.80 -18.90 0.80
CA SER A 40 12.15 -19.20 0.30
C SER A 40 12.44 -18.41 -0.97
N HIS A 41 13.53 -17.65 -0.97
CA HIS A 41 14.02 -16.91 -2.15
C HIS A 41 14.59 -17.81 -3.25
N LYS A 42 14.67 -19.12 -3.01
CA LYS A 42 14.99 -20.12 -4.05
C LYS A 42 13.82 -20.35 -5.02
N GLU A 43 12.59 -20.00 -4.60
CA GLU A 43 11.40 -20.14 -5.44
C GLU A 43 11.10 -18.86 -6.21
N ASN A 44 10.45 -19.00 -7.37
CA ASN A 44 9.87 -17.87 -8.08
C ASN A 44 8.61 -17.35 -7.36
N ARG A 45 8.28 -16.07 -7.57
CA ARG A 45 6.99 -15.52 -7.11
C ARG A 45 5.86 -16.23 -7.85
N GLY A 46 4.92 -16.80 -7.10
CA GLY A 46 3.62 -17.23 -7.60
C GLY A 46 2.52 -16.34 -7.05
N ARG A 47 1.43 -16.17 -7.79
CA ARG A 47 0.23 -15.49 -7.32
C ARG A 47 -0.55 -16.40 -6.39
N MET A 48 -0.83 -15.88 -5.20
CA MET A 48 -1.67 -16.49 -4.18
C MET A 48 -2.94 -15.65 -4.03
N THR A 49 -4.11 -16.28 -4.17
CA THR A 49 -5.41 -15.62 -3.98
C THR A 49 -6.14 -16.22 -2.79
N PHE A 50 -6.84 -15.36 -2.06
CA PHE A 50 -7.68 -15.71 -0.93
C PHE A 50 -9.14 -15.49 -1.30
N GLU A 51 -9.96 -16.50 -1.02
CA GLU A 51 -11.41 -16.41 -1.10
C GLU A 51 -12.01 -16.73 0.26
N VAL A 52 -12.93 -15.89 0.73
CA VAL A 52 -13.65 -16.10 1.99
C VAL A 52 -15.11 -16.33 1.66
N ASN A 53 -15.63 -17.52 2.00
CA ASN A 53 -17.01 -17.93 1.65
C ASN A 53 -17.35 -17.73 0.15
N GLY A 54 -16.39 -18.03 -0.74
CA GLY A 54 -16.56 -17.94 -2.20
C GLY A 54 -16.52 -16.52 -2.77
N LYS A 55 -16.11 -15.52 -1.98
CA LYS A 55 -15.88 -14.15 -2.46
C LYS A 55 -14.37 -13.84 -2.46
N PRO A 56 -13.84 -13.17 -3.49
CA PRO A 56 -12.46 -12.69 -3.47
C PRO A 56 -12.19 -11.79 -2.26
N ASP A 57 -11.05 -11.99 -1.59
CA ASP A 57 -10.60 -11.20 -0.44
C ASP A 57 -9.29 -10.47 -0.75
N LEU A 58 -8.26 -11.20 -1.16
CA LEU A 58 -6.92 -10.66 -1.37
C LEU A 58 -6.20 -11.44 -2.48
N SER A 59 -5.39 -10.74 -3.27
CA SER A 59 -4.50 -11.34 -4.25
C SER A 59 -3.11 -10.75 -4.09
N VAL A 60 -2.11 -11.60 -3.87
CA VAL A 60 -0.71 -11.21 -3.68
C VAL A 60 0.20 -12.14 -4.46
N VAL A 61 1.45 -11.77 -4.64
CA VAL A 61 2.51 -12.68 -5.08
C VAL A 61 3.44 -13.02 -3.92
N ILE A 62 3.89 -14.27 -3.86
CA ILE A 62 4.62 -14.83 -2.72
C ILE A 62 5.55 -15.94 -3.20
N ARG A 63 6.61 -16.25 -2.45
CA ARG A 63 7.57 -17.33 -2.76
C ARG A 63 7.42 -18.48 -1.75
N LEU A 64 6.29 -19.20 -1.82
CA LEU A 64 6.02 -20.28 -0.86
C LEU A 64 7.08 -21.37 -0.95
N ALA A 65 7.74 -21.66 0.18
CA ALA A 65 8.77 -22.70 0.22
C ALA A 65 8.14 -24.11 0.18
N PRO A 66 8.53 -24.97 -0.78
CA PRO A 66 8.07 -26.35 -0.82
C PRO A 66 8.68 -27.23 0.28
N ASP A 67 9.88 -26.87 0.73
CA ASP A 67 10.71 -27.62 1.68
C ASP A 67 11.01 -26.78 2.93
N GLU A 68 12.30 -26.55 3.25
CA GLU A 68 12.72 -25.72 4.37
C GLU A 68 12.49 -24.23 4.07
N ALA A 69 11.84 -23.55 5.00
CA ALA A 69 11.61 -22.11 4.93
C ALA A 69 12.89 -21.35 5.33
N GLU A 70 13.25 -20.31 4.57
CA GLU A 70 14.31 -19.38 4.96
C GLU A 70 13.82 -18.41 6.04
N TYR A 71 12.54 -18.06 6.00
CA TYR A 71 11.84 -17.28 7.01
C TYR A 71 10.34 -17.47 6.86
N TRP A 72 9.57 -16.90 7.79
CA TRP A 72 8.12 -17.00 7.81
C TRP A 72 7.47 -15.64 7.84
N VAL A 73 6.33 -15.54 7.15
CA VAL A 73 5.41 -14.40 7.18
C VAL A 73 4.04 -14.89 7.62
N PHE A 74 3.13 -13.97 7.92
CA PHE A 74 1.83 -14.32 8.49
C PHE A 74 0.71 -13.42 7.97
N LYS A 75 -0.53 -13.89 8.12
CA LYS A 75 -1.75 -13.09 7.93
C LYS A 75 -2.65 -13.29 9.15
N ASP A 76 -3.07 -12.20 9.77
CA ASP A 76 -4.13 -12.24 10.78
C ASP A 76 -5.47 -12.56 10.09
N VAL A 77 -6.08 -13.67 10.50
CA VAL A 77 -7.36 -14.19 10.00
C VAL A 77 -8.42 -14.24 11.08
N SER A 78 -8.22 -13.52 12.21
CA SER A 78 -9.15 -13.50 13.34
C SER A 78 -10.56 -13.06 12.94
N ALA A 79 -10.70 -12.11 12.02
CA ALA A 79 -11.98 -11.65 11.46
C ALA A 79 -12.75 -12.74 10.69
N PHE A 80 -12.09 -13.85 10.37
CA PHE A 80 -12.65 -14.98 9.64
C PHE A 80 -12.85 -16.23 10.50
N LYS A 81 -12.67 -16.15 11.83
CA LYS A 81 -12.95 -17.28 12.74
C LYS A 81 -14.33 -17.89 12.48
N GLY A 82 -14.37 -19.22 12.32
CA GLY A 82 -15.56 -20.00 11.99
C GLY A 82 -15.90 -20.07 10.50
N LYS A 83 -15.32 -19.23 9.65
CA LYS A 83 -15.49 -19.25 8.18
C LYS A 83 -14.44 -20.14 7.53
N THR A 84 -14.66 -20.47 6.25
CA THR A 84 -13.68 -21.17 5.43
C THR A 84 -12.97 -20.18 4.51
N ILE A 85 -11.64 -20.20 4.54
CA ILE A 85 -10.78 -19.51 3.57
C ILE A 85 -10.28 -20.56 2.59
N LYS A 86 -10.49 -20.31 1.29
CA LYS A 86 -9.85 -21.03 0.20
C LYS A 86 -8.65 -20.23 -0.29
N ILE A 87 -7.53 -20.90 -0.49
CA ILE A 87 -6.31 -20.32 -1.02
C ILE A 87 -5.98 -21.04 -2.32
N THR A 88 -5.75 -20.30 -3.40
CA THR A 88 -5.18 -20.84 -4.64
C THR A 88 -3.80 -20.26 -4.89
N TYR A 89 -2.91 -21.03 -5.49
CA TYR A 89 -1.53 -20.62 -5.76
C TYR A 89 -1.03 -21.17 -7.09
N ASP A 90 -0.50 -20.30 -7.95
CA ASP A 90 0.02 -20.68 -9.29
C ASP A 90 1.53 -20.97 -9.32
N GLY A 91 2.20 -20.94 -8.17
CA GLY A 91 3.60 -21.35 -8.01
C GLY A 91 3.76 -22.83 -7.64
N ASN A 92 4.83 -23.16 -6.92
CA ASN A 92 5.10 -24.53 -6.46
C ASN A 92 4.08 -25.01 -5.42
N GLU A 93 3.11 -25.82 -5.84
CA GLU A 93 1.97 -26.26 -5.04
C GLU A 93 2.36 -26.98 -3.74
N LYS A 94 3.55 -27.59 -3.66
CA LYS A 94 4.03 -28.25 -2.43
C LYS A 94 4.08 -27.28 -1.25
N GLY A 95 4.35 -25.99 -1.50
CA GLY A 95 4.36 -24.97 -0.48
C GLY A 95 3.00 -24.73 0.20
N LEU A 96 1.89 -25.00 -0.50
CA LEU A 96 0.53 -24.90 0.09
C LEU A 96 0.35 -25.84 1.28
N SER A 97 0.93 -27.05 1.20
CA SER A 97 0.84 -28.06 2.27
C SER A 97 1.58 -27.68 3.55
N LYS A 98 2.42 -26.65 3.48
CA LYS A 98 3.23 -26.15 4.60
C LYS A 98 2.59 -24.97 5.32
N ILE A 99 1.52 -24.39 4.76
CA ILE A 99 0.75 -23.34 5.41
C ILE A 99 0.00 -23.95 6.60
N TYR A 100 0.07 -23.30 7.76
CA TYR A 100 -0.61 -23.79 8.95
C TYR A 100 -1.23 -22.67 9.78
N GLN A 101 -2.22 -23.04 10.61
CA GLN A 101 -2.93 -22.14 11.50
C GLN A 101 -2.32 -22.15 12.91
N SER A 102 -2.16 -21.00 13.55
CA SER A 102 -1.67 -20.87 14.94
C SER A 102 -2.23 -19.62 15.64
N ASP A 103 -2.24 -19.63 16.97
CA ASP A 103 -2.54 -18.42 17.76
C ASP A 103 -1.29 -17.53 17.92
N GLU A 104 -0.14 -17.98 17.44
CA GLU A 104 1.13 -17.26 17.43
C GLU A 104 1.72 -17.16 16.02
N ILE A 105 2.49 -16.10 15.80
CA ILE A 105 3.33 -15.95 14.60
C ILE A 105 4.53 -16.90 14.73
N GLU A 106 4.94 -17.55 13.64
CA GLU A 106 6.15 -18.38 13.65
C GLU A 106 7.38 -17.57 14.10
N GLY A 107 8.07 -18.07 15.12
CA GLY A 107 9.21 -17.40 15.75
C GLY A 107 8.85 -16.16 16.59
N GLN A 108 7.61 -16.02 17.08
CA GLN A 108 7.15 -14.85 17.85
C GLN A 108 8.06 -14.49 19.05
N ALA A 109 8.63 -15.48 19.73
CA ALA A 109 9.50 -15.27 20.90
C ALA A 109 10.80 -14.50 20.59
N GLU A 110 11.25 -14.56 19.33
CA GLU A 110 12.47 -13.93 18.81
C GLU A 110 12.20 -12.60 18.10
N LEU A 111 10.93 -12.23 17.91
CA LEU A 111 10.58 -10.95 17.30
C LEU A 111 11.19 -9.81 18.10
N TYR A 112 11.82 -8.91 17.36
CA TYR A 112 12.58 -7.76 17.84
C TYR A 112 13.89 -8.05 18.59
N LYS A 113 14.30 -9.32 18.74
CA LYS A 113 15.59 -9.72 19.35
C LYS A 113 16.64 -10.15 18.34
N GLU A 114 16.36 -9.97 17.04
CA GLU A 114 17.25 -10.42 15.98
C GLU A 114 18.54 -9.59 15.91
N LYS A 115 19.66 -10.21 15.50
CA LYS A 115 21.02 -9.63 15.51
C LYS A 115 21.14 -8.20 14.94
N ASN A 116 20.34 -7.86 13.94
CA ASN A 116 20.38 -6.56 13.25
C ASN A 116 19.13 -5.71 13.49
N ARG A 117 18.26 -6.09 14.42
CA ARG A 117 17.03 -5.36 14.69
C ARG A 117 17.32 -4.09 15.49
N PRO A 118 17.06 -2.88 14.95
CA PRO A 118 17.17 -1.65 15.72
C PRO A 118 16.20 -1.68 16.90
N GLN A 119 16.68 -1.31 18.09
CA GLN A 119 15.88 -1.38 19.32
C GLN A 119 15.08 -0.09 19.60
N PHE A 120 15.39 1.02 18.92
CA PHE A 120 14.75 2.32 19.12
C PHE A 120 14.37 3.02 17.80
N HIS A 121 14.44 2.30 16.68
CA HIS A 121 13.86 2.74 15.42
C HIS A 121 12.71 1.79 15.07
N PHE A 122 11.62 2.33 14.54
CA PHE A 122 10.51 1.51 14.09
C PHE A 122 10.94 0.55 12.97
N THR A 123 10.56 -0.72 13.11
CA THR A 123 10.61 -1.73 12.03
C THR A 123 9.40 -2.62 12.16
N THR A 124 8.91 -3.15 11.04
CA THR A 124 7.77 -4.07 11.05
C THR A 124 8.16 -5.42 11.64
N ARG A 125 7.18 -6.15 12.20
CA ARG A 125 7.38 -7.52 12.70
C ARG A 125 8.00 -8.42 11.63
N ARG A 126 7.46 -8.37 10.40
CA ARG A 126 7.90 -9.13 9.22
C ARG A 126 7.70 -8.29 7.97
N GLY A 127 8.32 -8.71 6.87
CA GLY A 127 8.10 -8.10 5.56
C GLY A 127 9.07 -6.98 5.19
N TRP A 128 8.75 -6.27 4.11
CA TRP A 128 9.47 -5.10 3.62
C TRP A 128 8.74 -3.82 4.00
N ILE A 129 9.48 -2.80 4.43
CA ILE A 129 8.96 -1.45 4.68
C ILE A 129 9.80 -0.41 3.92
N ASN A 130 9.16 0.64 3.43
CA ASN A 130 9.84 1.84 2.93
C ASN A 130 9.21 3.13 3.48
N ASP A 131 8.61 3.96 2.63
CA ASP A 131 8.28 5.34 2.94
C ASP A 131 7.30 5.44 4.13
N PRO A 132 7.50 6.39 5.05
CA PRO A 132 6.47 6.75 6.01
C PRO A 132 5.28 7.40 5.30
N ASN A 133 4.07 7.06 5.71
CA ASN A 133 2.83 7.58 5.16
C ASN A 133 1.92 8.08 6.27
N GLY A 134 0.96 8.93 5.90
CA GLY A 134 -0.14 9.28 6.80
C GLY A 134 0.26 9.83 8.16
N LEU A 135 1.44 10.46 8.28
CA LEU A 135 1.99 10.92 9.56
C LEU A 135 1.07 11.96 10.19
N ILE A 136 0.42 11.59 11.30
CA ILE A 136 -0.55 12.46 11.95
C ILE A 136 -0.58 12.23 13.45
N TYR A 137 -0.71 13.31 14.22
CA TYR A 137 -1.03 13.23 15.64
C TYR A 137 -2.53 13.44 15.82
N TYR A 138 -3.20 12.47 16.43
CA TYR A 138 -4.64 12.52 16.66
C TYR A 138 -5.03 11.88 18.00
N GLU A 139 -5.83 12.60 18.78
CA GLU A 139 -6.38 12.13 20.08
C GLU A 139 -5.37 11.45 21.02
N GLY A 140 -4.15 11.99 21.11
CA GLY A 140 -3.11 11.50 22.04
C GLY A 140 -2.13 10.48 21.45
N GLU A 141 -2.26 10.14 20.17
CA GLU A 141 -1.40 9.17 19.49
C GLU A 141 -0.76 9.78 18.25
N TYR A 142 0.53 9.51 18.07
CA TYR A 142 1.22 9.63 16.79
C TYR A 142 0.94 8.39 15.97
N HIS A 143 0.41 8.59 14.76
CA HIS A 143 0.18 7.55 13.77
C HIS A 143 1.35 7.55 12.78
N LEU A 144 1.95 6.37 12.63
CA LEU A 144 2.92 6.06 11.59
C LEU A 144 2.28 5.02 10.67
N PHE A 145 1.76 5.46 9.52
CA PHE A 145 1.50 4.54 8.43
C PHE A 145 2.76 4.41 7.59
N TYR A 146 2.85 3.38 6.76
CA TYR A 146 4.04 3.13 5.96
C TYR A 146 3.76 2.15 4.83
N GLN A 147 4.51 2.28 3.74
CA GLN A 147 4.52 1.30 2.66
C GLN A 147 5.00 -0.06 3.20
N HIS A 148 4.23 -1.12 2.96
CA HIS A 148 4.48 -2.43 3.56
C HIS A 148 4.24 -3.59 2.58
N ASN A 149 5.20 -4.51 2.43
CA ASN A 149 4.94 -5.85 1.88
C ASN A 149 4.90 -6.87 3.02
N PRO A 150 3.71 -7.30 3.48
CA PRO A 150 3.63 -8.25 4.59
C PRO A 150 4.02 -9.69 4.20
N PHE A 151 4.22 -9.98 2.91
CA PHE A 151 4.37 -11.36 2.41
C PHE A 151 5.79 -11.75 1.99
N GLU A 152 6.75 -10.82 1.99
CA GLU A 152 8.15 -11.08 1.67
C GLU A 152 9.06 -9.91 2.09
N ARG A 153 10.37 -10.14 2.09
CA ARG A 153 11.38 -9.12 2.39
C ARG A 153 11.77 -8.22 1.21
N ASP A 154 11.07 -8.28 0.08
CA ASP A 154 11.36 -7.49 -1.12
C ASP A 154 10.16 -6.59 -1.46
N TRP A 155 10.42 -5.51 -2.22
CA TRP A 155 9.36 -4.63 -2.71
C TRP A 155 8.43 -5.38 -3.68
N GLU A 156 7.11 -5.36 -3.39
CA GLU A 156 6.03 -5.82 -4.29
C GLU A 156 4.63 -5.47 -3.74
N ASN A 157 3.98 -6.35 -2.95
CA ASN A 157 2.56 -6.28 -2.55
C ASN A 157 2.28 -5.10 -1.60
N MET A 158 2.41 -3.86 -2.07
CA MET A 158 2.37 -2.70 -1.19
C MET A 158 0.99 -2.50 -0.58
N HIS A 159 0.98 -2.53 0.75
CA HIS A 159 -0.08 -2.13 1.65
C HIS A 159 0.34 -0.83 2.33
N TRP A 160 -0.60 -0.19 3.04
CA TRP A 160 -0.21 0.67 4.15
C TRP A 160 -0.24 -0.14 5.44
N GLY A 161 0.92 -0.40 6.02
CA GLY A 161 1.01 -0.84 7.40
C GLY A 161 0.72 0.31 8.37
N HIS A 162 0.55 0.01 9.66
CA HIS A 162 0.18 1.00 10.66
C HIS A 162 0.81 0.70 12.03
N ALA A 163 1.36 1.72 12.67
CA ALA A 163 1.74 1.71 14.07
C ALA A 163 1.32 3.00 14.77
N VAL A 164 1.14 2.92 16.08
CA VAL A 164 0.87 4.08 16.93
C VAL A 164 1.86 4.19 18.08
N SER A 165 2.14 5.42 18.50
CA SER A 165 2.97 5.73 19.67
C SER A 165 2.42 6.94 20.41
N LYS A 166 2.71 7.05 21.71
CA LYS A 166 2.43 8.26 22.49
C LYS A 166 3.62 9.21 22.61
N ASP A 167 4.81 8.77 22.16
CA ASP A 167 6.08 9.46 22.40
C ASP A 167 7.07 9.40 21.22
N LEU A 168 6.63 8.89 20.06
CA LEU A 168 7.44 8.66 18.85
C LEU A 168 8.58 7.63 19.00
N ILE A 169 8.67 6.93 20.14
CA ILE A 169 9.75 5.98 20.45
C ILE A 169 9.18 4.58 20.66
N HIS A 170 8.18 4.44 21.53
CA HIS A 170 7.55 3.17 21.87
C HIS A 170 6.35 2.94 20.95
N TRP A 171 6.56 2.15 19.90
CA TRP A 171 5.57 1.87 18.87
C TRP A 171 4.80 0.58 19.14
N THR A 172 3.49 0.63 18.93
CA THR A 172 2.62 -0.56 18.84
C THR A 172 2.19 -0.74 17.39
N GLU A 173 2.70 -1.78 16.75
CA GLU A 173 2.26 -2.18 15.40
C GLU A 173 0.82 -2.69 15.43
N LEU A 174 -0.01 -2.20 14.51
CA LEU A 174 -1.42 -2.48 14.32
C LEU A 174 -1.61 -3.26 13.00
N PRO A 175 -2.83 -3.78 12.71
CA PRO A 175 -3.12 -4.37 11.40
C PRO A 175 -2.86 -3.39 10.24
N ASP A 176 -2.58 -3.91 9.05
CA ASP A 176 -2.47 -3.08 7.84
C ASP A 176 -3.75 -2.26 7.64
N ALA A 177 -3.58 -0.97 7.34
CA ALA A 177 -4.65 0.00 7.19
C ALA A 177 -5.27 -0.01 5.79
N LEU A 178 -4.46 -0.13 4.74
CA LEU A 178 -4.93 -0.17 3.35
C LEU A 178 -4.36 -1.38 2.61
N TYR A 179 -5.25 -2.14 1.98
CA TYR A 179 -4.92 -3.33 1.18
C TYR A 179 -4.96 -3.00 -0.31
N PRO A 180 -4.15 -3.65 -1.17
CA PRO A 180 -4.32 -3.60 -2.62
C PRO A 180 -5.74 -3.91 -3.06
N ASP A 181 -6.19 -3.30 -4.15
CA ASP A 181 -7.49 -3.59 -4.76
C ASP A 181 -7.40 -3.58 -6.30
N HIS A 182 -8.55 -3.50 -6.97
CA HIS A 182 -8.64 -3.46 -8.42
C HIS A 182 -7.95 -2.25 -9.08
N LEU A 183 -7.67 -1.18 -8.32
CA LEU A 183 -6.90 -0.03 -8.82
C LEU A 183 -5.39 -0.24 -8.70
N GLY A 184 -4.93 -1.21 -7.89
CA GLY A 184 -3.52 -1.57 -7.77
C GLY A 184 -3.03 -1.72 -6.34
N THR A 185 -1.71 -1.72 -6.18
CA THR A 185 -1.05 -1.71 -4.87
C THR A 185 -1.08 -0.31 -4.26
N MET A 186 -1.04 -0.23 -2.94
CA MET A 186 -1.15 1.03 -2.21
C MET A 186 0.24 1.65 -2.10
N PHE A 187 0.44 2.76 -2.78
CA PHE A 187 1.62 3.60 -2.75
C PHE A 187 1.46 4.75 -1.75
N SER A 188 2.54 5.49 -1.55
CA SER A 188 2.69 6.49 -0.50
C SER A 188 1.63 7.59 -0.55
N GLY A 189 1.55 8.34 0.55
CA GLY A 189 0.61 9.44 0.70
C GLY A 189 0.51 9.95 2.14
N SER A 190 -0.56 10.67 2.43
CA SER A 190 -0.73 11.45 3.66
C SER A 190 -2.11 11.27 4.29
N ALA A 191 -2.29 11.79 5.50
CA ALA A 191 -3.54 11.72 6.23
C ALA A 191 -3.84 13.06 6.92
N VAL A 192 -5.13 13.39 7.02
CA VAL A 192 -5.64 14.60 7.67
C VAL A 192 -6.88 14.27 8.52
N ILE A 193 -7.26 15.17 9.43
CA ILE A 193 -8.56 15.09 10.12
C ILE A 193 -9.50 16.13 9.53
N ASP A 194 -10.64 15.69 9.01
CA ASP A 194 -11.69 16.55 8.45
C ASP A 194 -12.66 17.00 9.55
N TYR A 195 -12.25 17.97 10.36
CA TYR A 195 -13.06 18.47 11.49
C TYR A 195 -14.40 19.07 11.04
N ASP A 196 -14.43 19.71 9.87
CA ASP A 196 -15.59 20.45 9.35
C ASP A 196 -16.51 19.60 8.46
N ASN A 197 -16.24 18.29 8.36
CA ASN A 197 -16.99 17.35 7.53
C ASN A 197 -17.09 17.78 6.05
N THR A 198 -16.04 18.41 5.54
CA THR A 198 -15.99 18.92 4.16
C THR A 198 -16.13 17.79 3.14
N ALA A 199 -15.62 16.59 3.45
CA ALA A 199 -15.75 15.41 2.60
C ALA A 199 -17.09 14.66 2.79
N GLY A 200 -17.81 14.92 3.88
CA GLY A 200 -19.09 14.30 4.20
C GLY A 200 -18.97 12.89 4.83
N PHE A 201 -17.80 12.52 5.34
CA PHE A 201 -17.57 11.20 5.95
C PHE A 201 -17.76 11.15 7.46
N ASN A 202 -17.87 12.28 8.15
CA ASN A 202 -17.96 12.31 9.62
C ASN A 202 -19.22 11.59 10.12
N LYS A 203 -19.12 11.02 11.33
CA LYS A 203 -20.24 10.35 12.00
C LYS A 203 -20.61 11.09 13.29
N GLY A 204 -21.65 11.90 13.22
CA GLY A 204 -22.05 12.75 14.35
C GLY A 204 -20.94 13.72 14.73
N LYS A 205 -20.39 13.58 15.93
CA LYS A 205 -19.26 14.41 16.42
C LYS A 205 -17.88 13.81 16.15
N THR A 206 -17.81 12.61 15.59
CA THR A 206 -16.53 11.96 15.27
C THR A 206 -16.04 12.46 13.92
N PRO A 207 -14.95 13.25 13.85
CA PRO A 207 -14.37 13.65 12.58
C PRO A 207 -13.70 12.45 11.90
N ALA A 208 -13.72 12.44 10.59
CA ALA A 208 -13.05 11.41 9.81
C ALA A 208 -11.55 11.71 9.73
N MET A 209 -10.72 10.69 9.98
CA MET A 209 -9.36 10.68 9.48
C MET A 209 -9.41 10.29 8.01
N VAL A 210 -8.97 11.17 7.10
CA VAL A 210 -8.96 10.93 5.66
C VAL A 210 -7.52 10.69 5.22
N ALA A 211 -7.26 9.51 4.66
CA ALA A 211 -6.00 9.16 4.01
C ALA A 211 -6.12 9.44 2.51
N ALA A 212 -5.16 10.18 1.95
CA ALA A 212 -4.95 10.28 0.51
C ALA A 212 -3.74 9.43 0.13
N PHE A 213 -3.89 8.57 -0.87
CA PHE A 213 -2.89 7.58 -1.27
C PHE A 213 -2.81 7.46 -2.78
N THR A 214 -1.70 6.92 -3.28
CA THR A 214 -1.61 6.50 -4.67
C THR A 214 -2.01 5.03 -4.81
N ALA A 215 -2.87 4.69 -5.75
CA ALA A 215 -3.08 3.31 -6.20
C ALA A 215 -2.27 3.09 -7.49
N ALA A 216 -1.38 2.10 -7.48
CA ALA A 216 -0.45 1.84 -8.57
C ALA A 216 -0.69 0.47 -9.21
N SER A 217 -0.93 0.48 -10.52
CA SER A 217 -0.94 -0.71 -11.36
C SER A 217 0.15 -0.61 -12.43
N SER A 218 0.27 -1.62 -13.29
CA SER A 218 1.25 -1.65 -14.36
C SER A 218 1.07 -0.57 -15.43
N ASP A 219 -0.09 0.10 -15.48
CA ASP A 219 -0.46 1.06 -16.53
C ASP A 219 -0.75 2.48 -16.02
N ARG A 220 -0.90 2.67 -14.70
CA ARG A 220 -1.23 3.97 -14.11
C ARG A 220 -0.90 4.05 -12.62
N GLN A 221 -0.65 5.28 -12.17
CA GLN A 221 -0.70 5.67 -10.76
C GLN A 221 -1.82 6.71 -10.62
N VAL A 222 -2.80 6.44 -9.77
CA VAL A 222 -3.98 7.32 -9.59
C VAL A 222 -4.18 7.63 -8.12
N GLN A 223 -4.75 8.79 -7.79
CA GLN A 223 -4.87 9.23 -6.40
C GLN A 223 -6.23 8.87 -5.86
N GLY A 224 -6.26 8.11 -4.76
CA GLY A 224 -7.46 7.72 -4.05
C GLY A 224 -7.53 8.34 -2.67
N ILE A 225 -8.71 8.28 -2.07
CA ILE A 225 -8.93 8.59 -0.65
C ILE A 225 -9.63 7.44 0.07
N ALA A 226 -9.35 7.31 1.36
CA ALA A 226 -10.03 6.44 2.30
C ALA A 226 -10.30 7.19 3.59
N TYR A 227 -11.31 6.77 4.35
CA TYR A 227 -11.64 7.42 5.61
C TYR A 227 -11.78 6.41 6.75
N SER A 228 -11.41 6.85 7.95
CA SER A 228 -11.55 6.13 9.20
C SER A 228 -12.39 6.94 10.18
N LEU A 229 -13.26 6.23 10.90
CA LEU A 229 -14.13 6.77 11.96
C LEU A 229 -13.81 6.17 13.33
N ASP A 230 -12.68 5.47 13.44
CA ASP A 230 -12.26 4.74 14.63
C ASP A 230 -10.80 5.05 15.01
N LYS A 231 -10.36 6.29 14.75
CA LYS A 231 -8.97 6.76 14.99
C LYS A 231 -7.94 6.01 14.16
N GLY A 232 -8.20 5.84 12.87
CA GLY A 232 -7.27 5.22 11.93
C GLY A 232 -7.09 3.72 12.13
N ARG A 233 -7.97 3.02 12.87
CA ARG A 233 -7.83 1.58 13.12
C ARG A 233 -8.35 0.74 11.95
N THR A 234 -9.40 1.21 11.30
CA THR A 234 -9.92 0.63 10.05
C THR A 234 -10.25 1.74 9.06
N PHE A 235 -10.09 1.45 7.77
CA PHE A 235 -10.36 2.39 6.69
C PHE A 235 -11.39 1.85 5.71
N THR A 236 -12.29 2.74 5.28
CA THR A 236 -13.19 2.51 4.15
C THR A 236 -12.67 3.33 2.97
N LYS A 237 -12.33 2.67 1.86
CA LYS A 237 -11.98 3.38 0.62
C LYS A 237 -13.20 4.07 0.03
N TYR A 238 -13.01 5.24 -0.55
CA TYR A 238 -14.10 5.95 -1.22
C TYR A 238 -14.49 5.24 -2.52
N ASP A 239 -15.77 4.88 -2.65
CA ASP A 239 -16.28 4.06 -3.77
C ASP A 239 -16.13 4.72 -5.14
N LYS A 240 -15.93 6.04 -5.20
CA LYS A 240 -15.70 6.77 -6.47
C LYS A 240 -14.23 7.10 -6.72
N ASN A 241 -13.30 6.41 -6.06
CA ASN A 241 -11.89 6.50 -6.41
C ASN A 241 -11.65 6.10 -7.87
N PRO A 242 -10.64 6.67 -8.54
CA PRO A 242 -9.72 7.71 -8.03
C PRO A 242 -10.32 9.12 -8.02
N VAL A 243 -9.82 9.99 -7.15
CA VAL A 243 -10.19 11.43 -7.07
C VAL A 243 -9.31 12.32 -7.96
N ILE A 244 -8.11 11.86 -8.33
CA ILE A 244 -7.26 12.51 -9.34
C ILE A 244 -6.70 11.44 -10.27
N ASN A 245 -6.85 11.68 -11.58
CA ASN A 245 -6.18 10.93 -12.64
C ASN A 245 -5.35 11.89 -13.50
N SER A 246 -4.11 12.05 -13.11
CA SER A 246 -3.16 12.99 -13.69
C SER A 246 -2.74 12.67 -15.13
N LYS A 247 -3.02 11.46 -15.62
CA LYS A 247 -2.79 11.09 -17.02
C LYS A 247 -3.50 12.05 -17.98
N GLU A 248 -4.65 12.59 -17.58
CA GLU A 248 -5.39 13.58 -18.38
C GLU A 248 -4.63 14.91 -18.55
N LYS A 249 -3.81 15.29 -17.56
CA LYS A 249 -3.06 16.54 -17.56
C LYS A 249 -1.69 16.39 -18.22
N TRP A 250 -0.98 15.33 -17.88
CA TRP A 250 0.45 15.18 -18.18
C TRP A 250 0.77 14.02 -19.12
N ASN A 251 -0.19 13.14 -19.40
CA ASN A 251 0.03 11.88 -20.11
C ASN A 251 1.21 11.08 -19.53
N SER A 252 1.34 11.09 -18.19
CA SER A 252 2.36 10.37 -17.43
C SER A 252 1.72 9.26 -16.60
N GLN A 253 2.46 8.17 -16.39
CA GLN A 253 2.14 7.16 -15.36
C GLN A 253 2.83 7.46 -14.03
N ASP A 254 3.86 8.31 -14.05
CA ASP A 254 4.62 8.75 -12.88
C ASP A 254 3.91 9.94 -12.23
N THR A 255 2.90 9.62 -11.41
CA THR A 255 2.04 10.58 -10.70
C THR A 255 1.65 10.00 -9.35
N ARG A 256 2.29 10.43 -8.26
CA ARG A 256 2.17 9.77 -6.96
C ARG A 256 2.44 10.66 -5.74
N ASP A 257 2.23 10.07 -4.57
CA ASP A 257 2.60 10.55 -3.25
C ASP A 257 1.83 11.81 -2.82
N PRO A 258 0.49 11.79 -2.75
CA PRO A 258 -0.30 12.97 -2.43
C PRO A 258 -0.06 13.44 -0.99
N LYS A 259 0.49 14.65 -0.84
CA LYS A 259 0.55 15.38 0.44
C LYS A 259 -0.62 16.34 0.57
N VAL A 260 -1.52 16.06 1.52
CA VAL A 260 -2.71 16.86 1.77
C VAL A 260 -2.59 17.60 3.10
N PHE A 261 -3.01 18.87 3.12
CA PHE A 261 -3.18 19.65 4.35
C PHE A 261 -4.30 20.67 4.21
N TRP A 262 -4.82 21.13 5.36
CA TRP A 262 -5.79 22.22 5.41
C TRP A 262 -5.08 23.57 5.41
N TYR A 263 -5.41 24.43 4.45
CA TYR A 263 -4.90 25.80 4.41
C TYR A 263 -5.92 26.76 5.03
N ALA A 264 -5.75 27.03 6.32
CA ALA A 264 -6.70 27.80 7.13
C ALA A 264 -6.99 29.24 6.63
N PRO A 265 -6.01 30.03 6.15
CA PRO A 265 -6.26 31.41 5.71
C PRO A 265 -7.33 31.55 4.62
N SER A 266 -7.42 30.59 3.70
CA SER A 266 -8.40 30.59 2.60
C SER A 266 -9.33 29.38 2.61
N LYS A 267 -9.38 28.66 3.72
CA LYS A 267 -10.36 27.62 4.05
C LYS A 267 -10.56 26.58 2.94
N HIS A 268 -9.47 25.98 2.48
CA HIS A 268 -9.52 24.87 1.52
C HIS A 268 -8.41 23.86 1.79
N TRP A 269 -8.58 22.67 1.23
CA TRP A 269 -7.55 21.65 1.20
C TRP A 269 -6.56 21.94 0.08
N VAL A 270 -5.28 21.73 0.36
CA VAL A 270 -4.20 21.76 -0.61
C VAL A 270 -3.66 20.35 -0.74
N LEU A 271 -3.40 19.91 -1.97
CA LEU A 271 -2.71 18.67 -2.28
C LEU A 271 -1.47 18.98 -3.12
N VAL A 272 -0.32 18.47 -2.69
CA VAL A 272 0.93 18.49 -3.46
C VAL A 272 1.20 17.08 -3.96
N LEU A 273 1.48 16.94 -5.26
CA LEU A 273 1.63 15.66 -5.93
C LEU A 273 2.94 15.62 -6.73
N ASN A 274 3.68 14.52 -6.64
CA ASN A 274 4.81 14.29 -7.54
C ASN A 274 4.28 13.98 -8.94
N GLU A 275 4.65 14.79 -9.93
CA GLU A 275 4.26 14.61 -11.32
C GLU A 275 5.39 15.05 -12.25
N ARG A 276 5.73 14.23 -13.25
CA ARG A 276 6.76 14.54 -14.25
C ARG A 276 8.13 14.86 -13.62
N ASP A 277 8.54 16.12 -13.67
CA ASP A 277 9.83 16.65 -13.27
C ASP A 277 9.73 17.51 -11.99
N GLY A 278 8.64 17.40 -11.24
CA GLY A 278 8.49 18.11 -9.98
C GLY A 278 7.18 17.89 -9.26
N HIS A 279 6.65 18.96 -8.67
CA HIS A 279 5.50 18.93 -7.77
C HIS A 279 4.38 19.84 -8.26
N SER A 280 3.20 19.27 -8.42
CA SER A 280 1.99 20.03 -8.75
C SER A 280 1.16 20.31 -7.50
N ILE A 281 0.48 21.45 -7.50
CA ILE A 281 -0.42 21.88 -6.44
C ILE A 281 -1.85 21.85 -6.94
N TYR A 282 -2.73 21.26 -6.14
CA TYR A 282 -4.17 21.20 -6.33
C TYR A 282 -4.88 21.79 -5.11
N THR A 283 -6.09 22.30 -5.31
CA THR A 283 -6.97 22.75 -4.23
C THR A 283 -8.31 22.03 -4.26
N SER A 284 -8.94 21.86 -3.11
CA SER A 284 -10.26 21.25 -2.98
C SER A 284 -11.05 21.85 -1.82
N SER A 285 -12.37 21.97 -1.98
CA SER A 285 -13.27 22.31 -0.89
C SER A 285 -13.79 21.08 -0.13
N ASN A 286 -13.56 19.85 -0.63
CA ASN A 286 -14.23 18.66 -0.13
C ASN A 286 -13.42 17.35 -0.19
N LEU A 287 -12.10 17.43 -0.42
CA LEU A 287 -11.15 16.30 -0.56
C LEU A 287 -11.41 15.35 -1.76
N LYS A 288 -12.51 15.53 -2.50
CA LYS A 288 -12.96 14.65 -3.58
C LYS A 288 -12.78 15.28 -4.95
N ASP A 289 -13.12 16.57 -5.07
CA ASP A 289 -13.02 17.33 -6.30
C ASP A 289 -11.81 18.25 -6.22
N TRP A 290 -10.82 18.01 -7.07
CA TRP A 290 -9.53 18.71 -7.05
C TRP A 290 -9.35 19.60 -8.28
N LYS A 291 -8.98 20.86 -8.05
CA LYS A 291 -8.62 21.83 -9.08
C LYS A 291 -7.11 21.97 -9.14
N TYR A 292 -6.53 21.74 -10.31
CA TYR A 292 -5.12 22.04 -10.56
C TYR A 292 -4.87 23.55 -10.47
N GLU A 293 -3.80 23.96 -9.76
CA GLU A 293 -3.39 25.37 -9.63
C GLU A 293 -2.05 25.64 -10.30
N SER A 294 -1.00 24.88 -9.96
CA SER A 294 0.38 25.17 -10.39
C SER A 294 1.28 23.95 -10.42
N HIS A 295 2.49 24.12 -10.97
CA HIS A 295 3.54 23.10 -10.99
C HIS A 295 4.92 23.75 -10.77
N VAL A 296 5.77 23.09 -9.99
CA VAL A 296 7.13 23.52 -9.66
C VAL A 296 8.09 22.39 -10.02
N THR A 297 9.05 22.65 -10.91
CA THR A 297 10.02 21.64 -11.37
C THR A 297 11.20 21.50 -10.41
N GLY A 298 11.99 20.44 -10.56
CA GLY A 298 13.23 20.20 -9.79
C GLY A 298 13.05 19.33 -8.55
N PHE A 299 11.93 18.62 -8.42
CA PHE A 299 11.65 17.72 -7.32
C PHE A 299 11.37 16.29 -7.79
N TRP A 300 11.50 15.34 -6.87
CA TRP A 300 11.26 13.92 -7.13
C TRP A 300 10.78 13.22 -5.86
N GLU A 301 9.59 12.60 -5.96
CA GLU A 301 8.93 11.76 -4.95
C GLU A 301 8.67 12.44 -3.59
N CYS A 302 7.74 11.86 -2.83
CA CYS A 302 7.38 12.24 -1.45
C CYS A 302 7.33 13.78 -1.23
N PRO A 303 6.46 14.50 -1.96
CA PRO A 303 6.31 15.94 -1.79
C PRO A 303 5.91 16.27 -0.36
N GLU A 304 6.50 17.34 0.16
CA GLU A 304 6.09 17.97 1.40
C GLU A 304 5.95 19.47 1.20
N LEU A 305 4.96 20.09 1.86
CA LEU A 305 4.74 21.53 1.85
C LEU A 305 4.21 21.97 3.21
N PHE A 306 5.00 22.76 3.93
CA PHE A 306 4.69 23.18 5.29
C PHE A 306 5.32 24.54 5.63
N GLU A 307 4.79 25.21 6.65
CA GLU A 307 5.38 26.45 7.17
C GLU A 307 6.28 26.19 8.37
N LEU A 308 7.41 26.90 8.43
CA LEU A 308 8.29 26.93 9.60
C LEU A 308 8.58 28.37 10.05
N PRO A 309 8.71 28.61 11.37
CA PRO A 309 9.18 29.88 11.90
C PRO A 309 10.67 30.08 11.57
N VAL A 310 11.03 31.26 11.09
CA VAL A 310 12.42 31.64 10.83
C VAL A 310 13.07 32.06 12.14
N ASP A 311 14.22 31.45 12.48
CA ASP A 311 14.96 31.71 13.72
C ASP A 311 14.11 31.59 15.01
N GLY A 312 13.04 30.77 14.96
CA GLY A 312 12.10 30.58 16.06
C GLY A 312 11.06 31.69 16.23
N ASP A 313 11.04 32.71 15.37
CA ASP A 313 10.01 33.75 15.39
C ASP A 313 8.71 33.25 14.74
N LYS A 314 7.67 33.07 15.56
CA LYS A 314 6.35 32.60 15.13
C LYS A 314 5.59 33.62 14.27
N ASN A 315 5.99 34.89 14.28
CA ASN A 315 5.38 35.94 13.46
C ASN A 315 6.06 36.08 12.09
N HIS A 316 7.15 35.36 11.87
CA HIS A 316 7.90 35.36 10.62
C HIS A 316 8.08 33.92 10.14
N THR A 317 7.12 33.45 9.33
CA THR A 317 7.13 32.10 8.75
C THR A 317 7.57 32.11 7.30
N LYS A 318 8.12 30.98 6.85
CA LYS A 318 8.39 30.66 5.45
C LYS A 318 7.77 29.31 5.10
N TRP A 319 7.27 29.21 3.88
CA TRP A 319 6.88 27.92 3.31
C TRP A 319 8.13 27.17 2.90
N VAL A 320 8.10 25.85 3.05
CA VAL A 320 9.15 24.95 2.59
C VAL A 320 8.48 23.91 1.71
N MET A 321 8.82 23.88 0.42
CA MET A 321 8.54 22.74 -0.45
C MET A 321 9.74 21.81 -0.41
N TYR A 322 9.50 20.51 -0.21
CA TYR A 322 10.52 19.48 -0.07
C TYR A 322 10.18 18.25 -0.90
N GLY A 323 11.20 17.51 -1.38
CA GLY A 323 11.03 16.20 -2.03
C GLY A 323 12.03 15.16 -1.52
N ALA A 324 11.80 13.88 -1.84
CA ALA A 324 12.54 12.74 -1.30
C ALA A 324 14.07 12.80 -1.50
N THR A 325 14.53 13.53 -2.52
CA THR A 325 15.96 13.75 -2.82
C THR A 325 16.68 14.65 -1.81
N GLY A 326 15.96 15.23 -0.84
CA GLY A 326 16.50 16.25 0.06
C GLY A 326 16.51 17.66 -0.52
N THR A 327 16.00 17.82 -1.75
CA THR A 327 15.83 19.14 -2.39
C THR A 327 14.73 19.91 -1.69
N TYR A 328 14.94 21.20 -1.44
CA TYR A 328 13.92 22.09 -0.91
C TYR A 328 13.94 23.47 -1.57
N MET A 329 12.80 24.15 -1.53
CA MET A 329 12.62 25.56 -1.92
C MET A 329 11.88 26.33 -0.81
N LEU A 330 12.18 27.62 -0.68
CA LEU A 330 11.60 28.55 0.30
C LEU A 330 10.67 29.58 -0.33
#